data_AF-A0A7Y6YR01-F1
#
_entry.id   AF-A0A7Y6YR01-F1
#
_cell.length_a   1.000
_cell.length_b   1.000
_cell.length_c   1.000
_cell.angle_alpha   90.00
_cell.angle_beta   90.00
_cell.angle_gamma   90.00
#
_symmetry.space_group_name_H-M   'P 1'
#
loop_
_entity.id
_entity.type
_entity.pdbx_description
1 polymer ?
#
loop_
_entity_poly.entity_id
_entity_poly.type
_entity_poly.pdbx_seq_one_letter_code
_entity_poly.pdbx_strand_id
1 'polypeptide(L)'
;MSEMLVPVLTFLAPTFIIGVLGAWLTFRYLHPFLLEIGATPWNRRVTQQVLFAGVVNAEPQQLLKLRKLRVFYSGLIALVLLFAGMFLGFGAVVFFGILLSFNFLLSRPFEVTEANK
;
A
#
# COMPACT_ATOMS: atom_id res chain seq x y z
N MET A 1 -31.77 -18.83 -0.34
CA MET A 1 -30.43 -18.33 -0.72
C MET A 1 -29.44 -19.44 -0.43
N SER A 2 -28.70 -19.93 -1.43
CA SER A 2 -27.82 -21.10 -1.29
C SER A 2 -26.76 -20.86 -0.22
N GLU A 3 -26.48 -21.88 0.61
CA GLU A 3 -25.52 -21.81 1.72
C GLU A 3 -24.10 -21.38 1.30
N MET A 4 -23.75 -21.50 0.02
CA MET A 4 -22.50 -21.00 -0.55
C MET A 4 -22.46 -19.48 -0.85
N LEU A 5 -23.62 -18.81 -0.97
CA LEU A 5 -23.67 -17.38 -1.30
C LEU A 5 -23.23 -16.50 -0.11
N VAL A 6 -23.57 -16.92 1.11
CA VAL A 6 -23.25 -16.20 2.35
C VAL A 6 -21.74 -16.09 2.60
N PRO A 7 -20.93 -17.17 2.54
CA PRO A 7 -19.49 -17.06 2.70
C PRO A 7 -18.83 -16.29 1.55
N VAL A 8 -19.31 -16.43 0.31
CA VAL A 8 -18.79 -15.67 -0.84
C VAL A 8 -19.02 -14.16 -0.68
N LEU A 9 -20.22 -13.75 -0.26
CA LEU A 9 -20.53 -12.34 -0.03
C LEU A 9 -19.79 -11.77 1.19
N THR A 10 -19.56 -12.59 2.22
CA THR A 10 -18.96 -12.09 3.48
C THR A 10 -17.43 -12.04 3.43
N PHE A 11 -16.77 -12.92 2.67
CA PHE A 11 -15.29 -12.96 2.56
C PHE A 11 -14.77 -12.41 1.24
N LEU A 12 -15.37 -12.84 0.12
CA LEU A 12 -14.83 -12.64 -1.22
C LEU A 12 -15.17 -11.23 -1.73
N ALA A 13 -16.38 -10.74 -1.46
CA ALA A 13 -16.76 -9.39 -1.89
C ALA A 13 -15.95 -8.28 -1.19
N PRO A 14 -15.74 -8.29 0.15
CA PRO A 14 -14.94 -7.26 0.80
C PRO A 14 -13.47 -7.30 0.37
N THR A 15 -12.86 -8.49 0.29
CA THR A 15 -11.48 -8.62 -0.18
C THR A 15 -11.33 -8.16 -1.63
N PHE A 16 -12.29 -8.46 -2.51
CA PHE A 16 -12.32 -7.98 -3.88
C PHE A 16 -12.44 -6.46 -3.95
N ILE A 17 -13.35 -5.85 -3.19
CA ILE A 17 -13.52 -4.39 -3.14
C ILE A 17 -12.23 -3.71 -2.67
N ILE A 18 -11.58 -4.23 -1.62
CA ILE A 18 -10.32 -3.72 -1.11
C ILE A 18 -9.21 -3.84 -2.18
N GLY A 19 -9.14 -4.99 -2.87
CA GLY A 19 -8.19 -5.21 -3.95
C GLY A 19 -8.38 -4.24 -5.12
N VAL A 20 -9.62 -4.03 -5.57
CA VAL A 20 -9.96 -3.09 -6.64
C VAL A 20 -9.63 -1.66 -6.23
N LEU A 21 -9.94 -1.27 -4.98
CA LEU A 21 -9.65 0.06 -4.47
C LEU A 21 -8.14 0.32 -4.36
N GLY A 22 -7.37 -0.68 -3.90
CA GLY A 22 -5.92 -0.64 -3.87
C GLY A 22 -5.31 -0.52 -5.27
N ALA A 23 -5.81 -1.30 -6.23
CA ALA A 23 -5.38 -1.21 -7.63
C ALA A 23 -5.71 0.16 -8.23
N TRP A 24 -6.92 0.66 -8.02
CA TRP A 24 -7.35 1.97 -8.50
C TRP A 24 -6.48 3.10 -7.91
N LEU A 25 -6.19 3.08 -6.61
CA LEU A 25 -5.27 4.03 -5.98
C LEU A 25 -3.85 3.94 -6.57
N THR A 26 -3.39 2.73 -6.87
CA THR A 26 -2.09 2.48 -7.48
C THR A 26 -2.01 3.12 -8.86
N PHE A 27 -2.96 2.80 -9.74
CA PHE A 27 -2.98 3.32 -11.11
C PHE A 27 -3.24 4.82 -11.18
N ARG A 28 -4.17 5.33 -10.35
CA ARG A 28 -4.63 6.73 -10.47
C ARG A 28 -3.70 7.74 -9.82
N TYR A 29 -3.03 7.37 -8.72
CA TYR A 29 -2.24 8.32 -7.93
C TYR A 29 -0.78 7.91 -7.74
N LEU A 30 -0.50 6.63 -7.47
CA LEU A 30 0.86 6.19 -7.18
C LEU A 30 1.72 6.08 -8.44
N HIS A 31 1.20 5.48 -9.50
CA HIS A 31 1.85 5.33 -10.80
C HIS A 31 2.26 6.68 -11.41
N PRO A 32 1.37 7.70 -11.52
CA PRO A 32 1.79 9.01 -12.01
C PRO A 32 2.78 9.70 -11.07
N PHE A 33 2.66 9.53 -9.76
CA PHE A 33 3.65 10.07 -8.81
C PHE A 33 5.03 9.44 -9.00
N LEU A 34 5.10 8.12 -9.21
CA LEU A 34 6.35 7.41 -9.49
C LEU A 34 7.00 7.90 -10.78
N LEU A 35 6.21 8.13 -11.83
CA LEU A 35 6.70 8.72 -13.08
C LEU A 35 7.18 10.18 -12.87
N GLU A 36 6.48 10.99 -12.07
CA GLU A 36 6.90 12.36 -11.74
C GLU A 36 8.27 12.42 -11.06
N ILE A 37 8.64 11.39 -10.28
CA ILE A 37 9.96 11.30 -9.60
C ILE A 37 10.98 10.47 -10.40
N GLY A 38 10.69 10.14 -11.67
CA GLY A 38 11.57 9.36 -12.55
C GLY A 38 11.66 7.86 -12.21
N ALA A 39 10.84 7.36 -11.29
CA ALA A 39 10.91 6.00 -10.81
C ALA A 39 10.07 5.04 -11.69
N THR A 40 10.57 3.82 -11.93
CA THR A 40 9.81 2.81 -12.69
C THR A 40 8.58 2.35 -11.89
N PRO A 41 7.36 2.60 -12.37
CA PRO A 41 6.15 2.46 -11.55
C PRO A 41 5.69 1.00 -11.39
N TRP A 42 6.22 0.10 -12.21
CA TRP A 42 5.96 -1.34 -12.16
C TRP A 42 6.95 -2.11 -11.29
N ASN A 43 8.01 -1.44 -10.82
CA ASN A 43 9.00 -2.06 -9.96
C ASN A 43 8.48 -2.09 -8.52
N ARG A 44 8.03 -3.27 -8.08
CA ARG A 44 7.49 -3.50 -6.73
C ARG A 44 8.43 -3.00 -5.63
N ARG A 45 9.74 -3.16 -5.81
CA ARG A 45 10.75 -2.74 -4.82
C ARG A 45 10.76 -1.21 -4.67
N VAL A 46 10.75 -0.49 -5.78
CA VAL A 46 10.71 0.98 -5.82
C VAL A 46 9.41 1.49 -5.21
N THR A 47 8.28 0.92 -5.60
CA THR A 47 6.97 1.27 -5.05
C THR A 47 6.93 1.07 -3.54
N GLN A 48 7.49 -0.03 -3.04
CA GLN A 48 7.61 -0.30 -1.61
C GLN A 48 8.52 0.73 -0.93
N GLN A 49 9.69 1.04 -1.48
CA GLN A 49 10.60 2.03 -0.92
C GLN A 49 9.94 3.41 -0.82
N VAL A 50 9.25 3.86 -1.86
CA VAL A 50 8.56 5.15 -1.89
C VAL A 50 7.42 5.20 -0.86
N LEU A 51 6.59 4.16 -0.80
CA LEU A 51 5.45 4.12 0.13
C LEU A 51 5.89 4.00 1.59
N PHE A 52 6.87 3.16 1.91
CA PHE A 52 7.29 2.89 3.29
C PHE A 52 8.45 3.78 3.74
N ALA A 53 9.57 3.81 3.03
CA ALA A 53 10.77 4.54 3.46
C ALA A 53 10.75 6.02 3.06
N GLY A 54 10.29 6.32 1.85
CA GLY A 54 10.08 7.68 1.37
C GLY A 54 10.99 8.02 0.22
N VAL A 55 11.07 9.31 -0.07
CA VAL A 55 11.86 9.84 -1.17
C VAL A 55 12.82 10.88 -0.60
N VAL A 56 14.10 10.77 -0.98
CA VAL A 56 15.18 11.71 -0.62
C VAL A 56 15.46 12.61 -1.82
N ASN A 57 15.79 13.88 -1.58
CA ASN A 57 16.06 14.89 -2.62
C ASN A 57 14.86 15.25 -3.52
N ALA A 58 13.64 15.08 -3.00
CA ALA A 58 12.41 15.51 -3.67
C ALA A 58 12.03 16.95 -3.35
N GLU A 59 11.31 17.60 -4.28
CA GLU A 59 10.77 18.94 -4.04
C GLU A 59 9.72 18.95 -2.92
N PRO A 60 9.54 20.07 -2.18
CA PRO A 60 8.55 20.16 -1.10
C PRO A 60 7.12 19.80 -1.55
N GLN A 61 6.78 20.11 -2.81
CA GLN A 61 5.47 19.78 -3.38
C GLN A 61 5.29 18.26 -3.58
N GLN A 62 6.35 17.55 -3.97
CA GLN A 62 6.35 16.10 -4.12
C GLN A 62 6.24 15.39 -2.76
N LEU A 63 6.91 15.93 -1.73
CA LEU A 63 6.79 15.42 -0.35
C LEU A 63 5.36 15.54 0.20
N LEU A 64 4.66 16.65 -0.10
CA LEU A 64 3.25 16.83 0.27
C LEU A 64 2.33 15.84 -0.45
N LYS A 65 2.53 15.60 -1.76
CA LYS A 65 1.78 14.58 -2.52
C LYS A 65 2.04 13.19 -1.95
N LEU A 66 3.30 12.85 -1.66
CA LEU A 66 3.69 11.56 -1.07
C LEU A 66 3.04 11.36 0.30
N ARG A 67 2.99 12.38 1.15
CA ARG A 67 2.34 12.30 2.46
C ARG A 67 0.85 11.98 2.32
N LYS A 68 0.14 12.64 1.39
CA LYS A 68 -1.27 12.33 1.11
C LYS A 68 -1.44 10.90 0.62
N LEU A 69 -0.60 10.45 -0.31
CA LEU A 69 -0.58 9.07 -0.78
C LEU A 69 -0.40 8.06 0.37
N ARG A 70 0.59 8.29 1.23
CA ARG A 70 0.85 7.43 2.40
C ARG A 70 -0.34 7.36 3.35
N VAL A 71 -1.05 8.46 3.56
CA VAL A 71 -2.27 8.45 4.36
C VAL A 71 -3.33 7.54 3.73
N PHE A 72 -3.57 7.64 2.42
CA PHE A 72 -4.51 6.74 1.73
C PHE A 72 -4.11 5.27 1.86
N TYR A 73 -2.84 4.93 1.65
CA TYR A 73 -2.35 3.56 1.78
C TYR A 73 -2.36 3.05 3.23
N SER A 74 -2.10 3.92 4.21
CA SER A 74 -2.22 3.55 5.63
C SER A 74 -3.68 3.21 5.99
N GLY A 75 -4.64 3.94 5.44
CA GLY A 75 -6.07 3.63 5.58
C GLY A 75 -6.43 2.28 4.95
N LEU A 76 -5.89 1.98 3.76
CA LEU A 76 -6.08 0.68 3.10
C LEU A 76 -5.50 -0.47 3.94
N ILE A 77 -4.28 -0.30 4.47
CA ILE A 77 -3.62 -1.28 5.35
C ILE A 77 -4.43 -1.48 6.63
N ALA A 78 -4.91 -0.40 7.26
CA ALA A 78 -5.74 -0.48 8.45
C ALA A 78 -7.04 -1.25 8.18
N LEU A 79 -7.68 -1.03 7.04
CA LEU A 79 -8.88 -1.76 6.62
C LEU A 79 -8.60 -3.26 6.44
N VAL A 80 -7.47 -3.62 5.84
CA VAL A 80 -7.02 -5.02 5.72
C VAL A 80 -6.75 -5.65 7.08
N LEU A 81 -6.12 -4.93 8.01
CA LEU A 81 -5.87 -5.42 9.36
C LEU A 81 -7.17 -5.59 10.16
N LEU A 82 -8.12 -4.68 10.03
CA LEU A 82 -9.46 -4.81 10.63
C LEU A 82 -10.18 -6.05 10.08
N PHE A 83 -10.13 -6.25 8.76
CA PHE A 83 -10.67 -7.44 8.12
C PHE A 83 -9.99 -8.72 8.65
N ALA A 84 -8.66 -8.74 8.70
CA ALA A 84 -7.91 -9.85 9.30
C ALA A 84 -8.31 -10.10 10.76
N GLY A 85 -8.53 -9.05 11.55
CA GLY A 85 -8.97 -9.18 12.94
C GLY A 85 -10.36 -9.78 13.09
N MET A 86 -11.31 -9.36 12.25
CA MET A 86 -12.69 -9.88 12.28
C MET A 86 -12.77 -11.35 11.88
N PHE A 87 -11.94 -11.79 10.94
CA PHE A 87 -12.10 -13.09 10.30
C PHE A 87 -11.04 -14.14 10.69
N LEU A 88 -9.80 -13.71 10.96
CA LEU A 88 -8.68 -14.58 11.34
C LEU A 88 -8.33 -14.43 12.83
N GLY A 89 -8.94 -13.46 13.52
CA GLY A 89 -8.72 -13.18 14.93
C GLY A 89 -7.51 -12.28 15.21
N PHE A 90 -7.34 -11.94 16.49
CA PHE A 90 -6.33 -10.98 16.94
C PHE A 90 -4.89 -11.44 16.65
N GLY A 91 -4.62 -12.76 16.69
CA GLY A 91 -3.30 -13.31 16.37
C GLY A 91 -2.82 -12.96 14.96
N ALA A 92 -3.72 -12.98 13.97
CA ALA A 92 -3.40 -12.58 12.61
C ALA A 92 -3.06 -11.09 12.51
N VAL A 93 -3.79 -10.23 13.24
CA VAL A 93 -3.52 -8.78 13.27
C VAL A 93 -2.12 -8.50 13.81
N VAL A 94 -1.75 -9.13 14.93
CA VAL A 94 -0.42 -9.00 15.52
C VAL A 94 0.65 -9.50 14.56
N PHE A 95 0.45 -10.66 13.94
CA PHE A 95 1.38 -11.23 12.98
C PHE A 95 1.60 -10.31 11.77
N PHE A 96 0.52 -9.83 11.14
CA PHE A 96 0.61 -8.90 10.01
C PHE A 96 1.20 -7.55 10.40
N GLY A 97 0.89 -7.05 11.60
CA GLY A 97 1.47 -5.82 12.14
C GLY A 97 2.99 -5.92 12.33
N ILE A 98 3.47 -7.06 12.85
CA ILE A 98 4.92 -7.34 12.97
C ILE A 98 5.57 -7.38 11.57
N LEU A 99 4.97 -8.11 10.61
CA LEU A 99 5.49 -8.17 9.24
C LEU A 99 5.54 -6.81 8.55
N LEU A 100 4.51 -5.98 8.73
CA LEU A 100 4.48 -4.60 8.23
C LEU A 100 5.59 -3.76 8.87
N SER A 101 5.82 -3.91 10.18
CA SER A 101 6.88 -3.20 10.91
C SER A 101 8.26 -3.60 10.41
N PHE A 102 8.51 -4.88 10.18
CA PHE A 102 9.77 -5.35 9.57
C PHE A 102 9.95 -4.80 8.16
N ASN A 103 8.91 -4.81 7.34
CA ASN A 103 8.98 -4.23 5.99
C ASN A 103 9.31 -2.73 6.03
N PHE A 104 8.76 -1.99 6.98
CA PHE A 104 9.08 -0.57 7.18
C PHE A 104 10.54 -0.39 7.60
N LEU A 105 11.01 -1.12 8.61
CA LEU A 105 12.39 -1.03 9.12
C LEU A 105 13.45 -1.43 8.09
N LEU A 106 13.13 -2.40 7.21
CA LEU A 106 14.04 -2.88 6.18
C LEU A 106 13.98 -2.06 4.88
N SER A 107 12.97 -1.19 4.74
CA SER A 107 12.83 -0.36 3.56
C SER A 107 13.86 0.79 3.57
N ARG A 108 14.67 0.87 2.51
CA ARG A 108 15.59 2.00 2.29
C ARG A 108 14.87 3.12 1.54
N PRO A 109 15.12 4.39 1.87
CA PRO A 109 14.48 5.50 1.17
C PRO A 109 14.97 5.54 -0.28
N PHE A 110 14.08 5.96 -1.18
CA PHE A 110 14.36 6.04 -2.62
C PHE A 110 15.04 7.37 -2.94
N GLU A 111 16.17 7.33 -3.64
CA GLU A 111 16.88 8.53 -4.07
C GLU A 111 16.45 8.91 -5.49
N VAL A 112 15.89 10.11 -5.66
CA VAL A 112 15.42 10.62 -6.97
C VAL A 112 16.54 10.69 -8.01
N THR A 113 17.79 10.79 -7.56
CA THR A 113 18.99 10.84 -8.42
C THR A 113 19.28 9.53 -9.16
N GLU A 114 18.78 8.38 -8.68
CA GLU A 114 19.02 7.07 -9.32
C GLU A 114 18.19 6.86 -10.61
N ALA A 115 17.23 7.74 -10.91
CA ALA A 115 16.37 7.63 -12.09
C ALA A 115 16.99 8.18 -13.40
N ASN A 116 18.13 8.87 -13.32
CA ASN A 116 18.74 9.58 -14.45
C ASN A 116 20.11 8.96 -14.87
N LYS A 117 20.34 7.69 -14.53
CA LYS A 117 21.47 6.89 -15.02
C LYS A 117 21.00 5.79 -15.96
#